data_AF-A0A964V9B1-F1
#
_entry.id   AF-A0A964V9B1-F1
#
_cell.length_a   1.000
_cell.length_b   1.000
_cell.length_c   1.000
_cell.angle_alpha   90.00
_cell.angle_beta   90.00
_cell.angle_gamma   90.00
#
_symmetry.space_group_name_H-M   'P 1'
#
loop_
_entity.id
_entity.type
_entity.pdbx_description
1 polymer ?
#
loop_
_entity_poly.entity_id
_entity_poly.type
_entity_poly.pdbx_seq_one_letter_code
_entity_poly.pdbx_strand_id
1 'polypeptide(L)'
;MGVFRFCSWMVVVLILFSTPLWSQDKDKDNKGKTEDKKKDEAKKDEKKDEKKAEKKTAEKTPSEKWIPAGQWTGIIREVRESDRSMVLTITEKALNPAAVQQLQSAMMTARMAQSPQARVQAQRGIMRAQQTLFQDKATDVEYLLKDDVKIRQANPPEAFDDKGRLKKYTAKELQELKGSEKGLKGFPADFGSLTAQQLVTVSLAYKAEKKAPPPKKDADPIVARELRPRVAMVMILGAIENKK
;
A
#
# COMPACT_ATOMS: atom_id res chain seq x y z
N MET A 1 53.34 -2.55 -16.51
CA MET A 1 52.95 -2.63 -17.94
C MET A 1 51.53 -3.16 -17.97
N GLY A 2 50.45 -2.54 -18.45
CA GLY A 2 50.09 -1.26 -19.07
C GLY A 2 48.56 -1.39 -19.29
N VAL A 3 47.67 -0.62 -18.64
CA VAL A 3 47.13 0.73 -18.95
C VAL A 3 46.66 0.92 -20.40
N PHE A 4 45.36 0.80 -20.62
CA PHE A 4 44.54 1.43 -21.68
C PHE A 4 43.12 1.55 -21.09
N ARG A 5 42.61 2.67 -20.56
CA ARG A 5 42.29 3.99 -21.14
C ARG A 5 41.41 3.93 -22.41
N PHE A 6 40.11 4.06 -22.23
CA PHE A 6 39.27 4.87 -23.12
C PHE A 6 38.27 5.68 -22.28
N CYS A 7 38.31 6.99 -22.53
CA CYS A 7 37.58 8.08 -21.89
C CYS A 7 36.71 8.73 -22.97
N SER A 8 35.81 9.62 -22.54
CA SER A 8 35.06 10.62 -23.32
C SER A 8 33.64 10.18 -23.74
N TRP A 9 32.55 10.60 -23.07
CA TRP A 9 31.99 11.97 -22.91
C TRP A 9 31.22 12.41 -24.16
N MET A 10 29.87 12.36 -24.11
CA MET A 10 29.05 13.50 -24.53
C MET A 10 27.59 13.39 -24.08
N VAL A 11 27.21 14.36 -23.26
CA VAL A 11 25.84 14.79 -22.94
C VAL A 11 25.34 15.62 -24.12
N VAL A 12 24.14 15.33 -24.63
CA VAL A 12 23.36 16.29 -25.44
C VAL A 12 21.94 16.32 -24.90
N VAL A 13 21.65 17.38 -24.15
CA VAL A 13 20.32 17.89 -23.85
C VAL A 13 19.87 18.67 -25.07
N LEU A 14 18.74 18.30 -25.67
CA LEU A 14 18.11 19.07 -26.74
C LEU A 14 16.64 19.30 -26.38
N ILE A 15 16.42 20.38 -25.64
CA ILE A 15 15.12 21.02 -25.42
C ILE A 15 14.85 21.85 -26.68
N LEU A 16 13.86 21.46 -27.47
CA LEU A 16 13.25 22.33 -28.48
C LEU A 16 11.75 22.42 -28.22
N PHE A 17 11.37 23.62 -27.81
CA PHE A 17 10.04 24.19 -27.84
C PHE A 17 9.45 24.10 -29.26
N SER A 18 8.30 23.44 -29.42
CA SER A 18 7.37 23.73 -30.52
C SER A 18 5.91 23.67 -30.03
N THR A 19 5.41 24.81 -29.61
CA THR A 19 4.00 25.20 -29.77
C THR A 19 4.01 26.48 -30.61
N PRO A 20 2.94 26.93 -31.29
CA PRO A 20 1.55 26.43 -31.33
C PRO A 20 0.96 26.33 -32.77
N LEU A 21 -0.18 25.65 -32.97
CA LEU A 21 -1.23 26.05 -33.93
C LEU A 21 -2.43 25.10 -33.86
N TRP A 22 -3.43 25.41 -33.02
CA TRP A 22 -4.81 25.10 -33.36
C TRP A 22 -5.73 26.16 -32.73
N SER A 23 -6.09 27.14 -33.56
CA SER A 23 -7.26 28.00 -33.36
C SER A 23 -8.49 27.28 -33.88
N GLN A 24 -9.57 27.23 -33.09
CA GLN A 24 -10.91 27.56 -33.61
C GLN A 24 -11.92 27.82 -32.46
N ASP A 25 -12.34 29.09 -32.40
CA ASP A 25 -13.72 29.53 -32.23
C ASP A 25 -14.52 29.16 -30.96
N LYS A 26 -14.56 30.08 -29.99
CA LYS A 26 -15.66 31.04 -29.75
C LYS A 26 -15.61 31.57 -28.31
N ASP A 27 -15.19 32.81 -28.14
CA ASP A 27 -15.61 33.62 -26.99
C ASP A 27 -16.25 34.92 -27.47
N LYS A 28 -17.48 35.09 -27.00
CA LYS A 28 -18.27 36.31 -27.07
C LYS A 28 -17.85 37.22 -25.91
N ASP A 29 -17.78 38.51 -26.23
CA ASP A 29 -18.09 39.65 -25.37
C ASP A 29 -17.18 39.94 -24.16
N ASN A 30 -16.43 41.06 -24.27
CA ASN A 30 -16.69 42.32 -23.54
C ASN A 30 -15.43 43.02 -22.94
N LYS A 31 -14.89 43.97 -23.72
CA LYS A 31 -14.63 45.40 -23.39
C LYS A 31 -14.11 45.83 -21.99
N GLY A 32 -12.93 46.47 -21.97
CA GLY A 32 -12.51 47.54 -21.01
C GLY A 32 -11.03 47.46 -20.59
N LYS A 33 -10.08 48.22 -21.18
CA LYS A 33 -9.52 49.52 -20.72
C LYS A 33 -9.02 49.48 -19.24
N THR A 34 -7.79 49.83 -18.83
CA THR A 34 -6.82 50.87 -19.25
C THR A 34 -5.44 50.62 -18.57
N GLU A 35 -4.46 51.40 -19.00
CA GLU A 35 -2.99 51.50 -18.85
C GLU A 35 -2.32 51.63 -17.46
N ASP A 36 -1.03 51.24 -17.46
CA ASP A 36 0.18 51.87 -16.86
C ASP A 36 0.27 52.37 -15.40
N LYS A 37 1.23 51.81 -14.63
CA LYS A 37 2.43 52.55 -14.10
C LYS A 37 3.39 51.71 -13.23
N LYS A 38 4.61 51.51 -13.78
CA LYS A 38 5.98 51.77 -13.25
C LYS A 38 6.28 51.88 -11.73
N LYS A 39 7.35 51.15 -11.32
CA LYS A 39 8.48 51.50 -10.40
C LYS A 39 8.15 51.78 -8.91
N ASP A 40 8.93 51.41 -7.90
CA ASP A 40 10.39 51.35 -7.73
C ASP A 40 10.82 50.44 -6.55
N GLU A 41 12.13 50.20 -6.48
CA GLU A 41 12.93 49.37 -5.57
C GLU A 41 13.01 49.87 -4.10
N ALA A 42 13.38 48.95 -3.19
CA ALA A 42 14.60 49.02 -2.34
C ALA A 42 14.43 48.78 -0.82
N LYS A 43 15.43 48.05 -0.30
CA LYS A 43 16.03 48.00 1.06
C LYS A 43 15.38 47.10 2.13
N LYS A 44 16.09 46.02 2.53
CA LYS A 44 17.10 45.90 3.65
C LYS A 44 16.40 45.73 5.01
N ASP A 45 16.85 44.94 5.99
CA ASP A 45 18.14 44.32 6.32
C ASP A 45 17.89 43.22 7.40
N GLU A 46 18.92 42.41 7.59
CA GLU A 46 19.12 41.28 8.52
C GLU A 46 19.08 41.59 10.04
N LYS A 47 18.91 40.51 10.84
CA LYS A 47 19.55 40.15 12.15
C LYS A 47 18.53 39.60 13.16
N LYS A 48 18.83 38.71 14.11
CA LYS A 48 19.84 37.67 14.38
C LYS A 48 19.46 37.11 15.77
N ASP A 49 19.68 35.82 15.96
CA ASP A 49 20.09 35.13 17.20
C ASP A 49 19.17 34.99 18.44
N GLU A 50 18.96 33.70 18.74
CA GLU A 50 19.18 33.01 20.02
C GLU A 50 18.30 33.30 21.24
N LYS A 51 17.47 32.29 21.59
CA LYS A 51 17.40 31.83 22.98
C LYS A 51 17.21 30.31 23.05
N LYS A 52 18.28 29.64 23.50
CA LYS A 52 18.39 28.22 23.81
C LYS A 52 18.09 28.01 25.30
N ALA A 53 17.55 26.82 25.61
CA ALA A 53 17.46 26.17 26.93
C ALA A 53 16.31 26.68 27.83
N GLU A 54 15.46 25.87 28.47
CA GLU A 54 15.48 24.46 28.88
C GLU A 54 14.05 23.94 29.04
N LYS A 55 13.76 22.68 28.67
CA LYS A 55 13.22 21.67 29.61
C LYS A 55 13.01 20.29 28.97
N LYS A 56 13.61 19.31 29.64
CA LYS A 56 13.26 17.88 29.74
C LYS A 56 13.54 17.00 28.54
N THR A 57 14.81 16.58 28.48
CA THR A 57 15.24 15.18 28.48
C THR A 57 14.10 14.18 28.67
N ALA A 58 13.52 13.73 27.55
CA ALA A 58 12.93 12.41 27.45
C ALA A 58 14.02 11.51 26.88
N GLU A 59 14.45 10.57 27.71
CA GLU A 59 15.33 9.47 27.39
C GLU A 59 14.78 8.74 26.15
N LYS A 60 15.37 9.01 24.98
CA LYS A 60 15.07 8.26 23.76
C LYS A 60 15.68 6.88 23.94
N THR A 61 14.85 5.92 24.36
CA THR A 61 15.07 4.50 24.11
C THR A 61 15.63 4.33 22.68
N PRO A 62 16.69 3.52 22.47
CA PRO A 62 17.28 3.33 21.16
C PRO A 62 16.15 2.95 20.20
N SER A 63 15.88 3.82 19.23
CA SER A 63 14.79 3.63 18.28
C SER A 63 15.09 2.37 17.50
N GLU A 64 14.48 1.26 17.89
CA GLU A 64 14.56 -0.02 17.22
C GLU A 64 14.09 0.22 15.78
N LYS A 65 15.01 0.23 14.83
CA LYS A 65 14.67 0.56 13.44
C LYS A 65 13.94 -0.63 12.87
N TRP A 66 12.70 -0.47 12.48
CA TRP A 66 11.92 -1.51 11.81
C TRP A 66 11.90 -1.22 10.30
N ILE A 67 12.23 -2.21 9.47
CA ILE A 67 12.22 -2.11 8.01
C ILE A 67 10.88 -2.66 7.49
N PRO A 68 10.14 -1.92 6.65
CA PRO A 68 8.87 -2.41 6.12
C PRO A 68 9.08 -3.64 5.24
N ALA A 69 8.23 -4.65 5.44
CA ALA A 69 8.29 -5.97 4.81
C ALA A 69 7.12 -6.26 3.86
N GLY A 70 6.36 -5.22 3.49
CA GLY A 70 5.20 -5.32 2.62
C GLY A 70 3.87 -5.27 3.37
N GLN A 71 2.78 -5.42 2.62
CA GLN A 71 1.42 -5.39 3.11
C GLN A 71 0.64 -6.59 2.59
N TRP A 72 -0.20 -7.16 3.44
CA TRP A 72 -1.08 -8.28 3.13
C TRP A 72 -2.51 -7.92 3.47
N THR A 73 -3.46 -8.43 2.71
CA THR A 73 -4.89 -8.30 3.03
C THR A 73 -5.47 -9.68 3.23
N GLY A 74 -6.21 -9.87 4.31
CA GLY A 74 -6.75 -11.16 4.69
C GLY A 74 -7.88 -11.03 5.70
N ILE A 75 -8.46 -12.17 6.03
CA ILE A 75 -9.56 -12.26 7.00
C ILE A 75 -8.99 -12.75 8.32
N ILE A 76 -9.34 -12.09 9.42
CA ILE A 76 -8.98 -12.56 10.76
C ILE A 76 -9.75 -13.84 11.07
N ARG A 77 -9.04 -14.92 11.37
CA ARG A 77 -9.65 -16.17 11.83
C ARG A 77 -9.76 -16.22 13.35
N GLU A 78 -8.68 -15.85 14.02
CA GLU A 78 -8.55 -15.88 15.48
C GLU A 78 -7.61 -14.75 15.92
N VAL A 79 -7.93 -14.12 17.06
CA VAL A 79 -7.07 -13.13 17.73
C VAL A 79 -6.76 -13.67 19.11
N ARG A 80 -5.48 -13.77 19.45
CA ARG A 80 -5.02 -14.21 20.77
C ARG A 80 -4.38 -13.03 21.48
N GLU A 81 -5.03 -12.59 22.55
CA GLU A 81 -4.57 -11.43 23.32
C GLU A 81 -3.36 -11.77 24.19
N SER A 82 -3.26 -13.03 24.64
CA SER A 82 -2.24 -13.51 25.59
C SER A 82 -0.82 -13.42 25.05
N ASP A 83 -0.63 -13.82 23.79
CA ASP A 83 0.67 -13.82 23.09
C ASP A 83 0.77 -12.73 22.03
N ARG A 84 -0.25 -11.86 21.92
CA ARG A 84 -0.38 -10.85 20.86
C ARG A 84 -0.12 -11.47 19.49
N SER A 85 -0.77 -12.59 19.21
CA SER A 85 -0.76 -13.25 17.91
C SER A 85 -2.13 -13.17 17.25
N MET A 86 -2.14 -13.23 15.91
CA MET A 86 -3.38 -13.37 15.15
C MET A 86 -3.19 -14.35 14.01
N VAL A 87 -4.25 -15.07 13.68
CA VAL A 87 -4.29 -15.97 12.52
C VAL A 87 -5.05 -15.29 11.40
N LEU A 88 -4.39 -15.08 10.26
CA LEU A 88 -4.96 -14.47 9.07
C LEU A 88 -5.13 -15.52 7.98
N THR A 89 -6.33 -15.59 7.42
CA THR A 89 -6.60 -16.34 6.20
C THR A 89 -6.32 -15.44 5.00
N ILE A 90 -5.30 -15.80 4.23
CA ILE A 90 -4.89 -15.09 3.01
C ILE A 90 -5.34 -15.91 1.81
N THR A 91 -6.03 -15.25 0.88
CA THR A 91 -6.45 -15.86 -0.39
C THR A 91 -5.43 -15.54 -1.46
N GLU A 92 -4.67 -16.55 -1.87
CA GLU A 92 -3.70 -16.43 -2.97
C GLU A 92 -4.25 -17.08 -4.24
N LYS A 93 -3.96 -16.46 -5.38
CA LYS A 93 -4.27 -17.01 -6.71
C LYS A 93 -3.23 -18.07 -7.05
N ALA A 94 -3.55 -19.34 -6.82
CA ALA A 94 -2.68 -20.46 -7.18
C ALA A 94 -2.98 -20.94 -8.60
N LEU A 95 -1.95 -21.38 -9.32
CA LEU A 95 -2.09 -21.96 -10.65
C LEU A 95 -2.77 -23.33 -10.53
N ASN A 96 -3.87 -23.54 -11.24
CA ASN A 96 -4.55 -24.82 -11.30
C ASN A 96 -3.85 -25.72 -12.34
N PRO A 97 -3.15 -26.80 -11.93
CA PRO A 97 -2.40 -27.64 -12.87
C PRO A 97 -3.31 -28.31 -13.91
N ALA A 98 -4.56 -28.62 -13.55
CA ALA A 98 -5.52 -29.20 -14.48
C ALA A 98 -5.93 -28.20 -15.57
N ALA A 99 -6.13 -26.92 -15.21
CA ALA A 99 -6.46 -25.87 -16.17
C ALA A 99 -5.30 -25.56 -17.12
N VAL A 100 -4.05 -25.67 -16.65
CA VAL A 100 -2.86 -25.56 -17.51
C VAL A 100 -2.84 -26.67 -18.55
N GLN A 101 -3.11 -27.92 -18.16
CA GLN A 101 -3.19 -29.04 -19.10
C GLN A 101 -4.33 -28.87 -20.12
N GLN A 102 -5.49 -28.40 -19.66
CA GLN A 102 -6.60 -28.08 -20.55
C GLN A 102 -6.23 -26.98 -21.55
N LEU A 103 -5.56 -25.92 -21.11
CA LEU A 103 -5.09 -24.84 -21.98
C LEU A 103 -4.12 -25.36 -23.04
N GLN A 104 -3.18 -26.21 -22.66
CA GLN A 104 -2.22 -26.82 -23.58
C GLN A 104 -2.93 -27.70 -24.63
N SER A 105 -3.87 -28.54 -24.20
CA SER A 105 -4.65 -29.38 -25.13
C SER A 105 -5.51 -28.54 -26.09
N ALA A 106 -6.17 -27.50 -25.60
CA ALA A 106 -7.01 -26.61 -26.42
C ALA A 106 -6.16 -25.79 -27.41
N MET A 107 -4.95 -25.37 -27.01
CA MET A 107 -3.99 -24.74 -27.92
C MET A 107 -3.52 -25.72 -29.01
N MET A 108 -3.28 -26.99 -28.69
CA MET A 108 -2.93 -28.01 -29.68
C MET A 108 -4.09 -28.23 -30.67
N THR A 109 -5.33 -28.34 -30.18
CA THR A 109 -6.51 -28.45 -31.05
C THR A 109 -6.67 -27.22 -31.94
N ALA A 110 -6.44 -26.01 -31.43
CA ALA A 110 -6.53 -24.78 -32.21
C ALA A 110 -5.48 -24.71 -33.32
N ARG A 111 -4.27 -25.23 -33.08
CA ARG A 111 -3.20 -25.32 -34.08
C ARG A 111 -3.51 -26.35 -35.18
N MET A 112 -4.15 -27.46 -34.81
CA MET A 112 -4.49 -28.55 -35.74
C MET A 112 -5.83 -28.32 -36.48
N ALA A 113 -6.65 -27.37 -36.01
CA ALA A 113 -7.97 -27.10 -36.59
C ALA A 113 -7.86 -26.49 -38.00
N GLN A 114 -8.16 -27.31 -39.01
CA GLN A 114 -8.19 -26.86 -40.41
C GLN A 114 -9.51 -26.18 -40.79
N SER A 115 -10.62 -26.50 -40.11
CA SER A 115 -11.94 -25.93 -40.43
C SER A 115 -12.26 -24.68 -39.57
N PRO A 116 -13.01 -23.70 -40.11
CA PRO A 116 -13.46 -22.54 -39.34
C PRO A 116 -14.26 -22.92 -38.09
N GLN A 117 -15.10 -23.94 -38.18
CA GLN A 117 -15.90 -24.43 -37.06
C GLN A 117 -15.03 -25.05 -35.96
N ALA A 118 -14.03 -25.87 -36.32
CA ALA A 118 -13.10 -26.44 -35.34
C ALA A 118 -12.25 -25.36 -34.66
N ARG A 119 -11.86 -24.30 -35.39
CA ARG A 119 -11.16 -23.14 -34.81
C ARG A 119 -12.00 -22.42 -33.78
N VAL A 120 -13.30 -22.19 -34.05
CA VAL A 120 -14.22 -21.57 -33.09
C VAL A 120 -14.37 -22.44 -31.83
N GLN A 121 -14.48 -23.76 -31.99
CA GLN A 121 -14.57 -24.68 -30.85
C GLN A 121 -13.28 -24.67 -30.02
N ALA A 122 -12.12 -24.73 -30.66
CA ALA A 122 -10.84 -24.69 -29.98
C ALA A 122 -10.60 -23.34 -29.28
N GLN A 123 -10.99 -22.22 -29.90
CA GLN A 123 -10.96 -20.89 -29.28
C GLN A 123 -11.84 -20.83 -28.03
N ARG A 124 -13.06 -21.40 -28.06
CA ARG A 124 -13.91 -21.51 -26.87
C ARG A 124 -13.25 -22.35 -25.77
N GLY A 125 -12.55 -23.42 -26.13
CA GLY A 125 -11.76 -24.23 -25.20
C GLY A 125 -10.64 -23.45 -24.52
N ILE A 126 -9.88 -22.68 -25.30
CA ILE A 126 -8.82 -21.79 -24.78
C ILE A 126 -9.41 -20.77 -23.80
N MET A 127 -10.51 -20.12 -24.16
CA MET A 127 -11.16 -19.11 -23.30
C MET A 127 -11.61 -19.71 -21.96
N ARG A 128 -12.21 -20.91 -21.96
CA ARG A 128 -12.62 -21.60 -20.73
C ARG A 128 -11.44 -21.99 -19.85
N ALA A 129 -10.36 -22.52 -20.45
CA ALA A 129 -9.17 -22.90 -19.71
C ALA A 129 -8.44 -21.68 -19.13
N GLN A 130 -8.44 -20.54 -19.83
CA GLN A 130 -7.90 -19.28 -19.32
C GLN A 130 -8.69 -18.76 -18.12
N GLN A 131 -10.02 -18.90 -18.11
CA GLN A 131 -10.87 -18.46 -16.99
C GLN A 131 -10.63 -19.28 -15.71
N THR A 132 -10.30 -20.56 -15.84
CA THR A 132 -10.10 -21.48 -14.71
C THR A 132 -8.63 -21.67 -14.32
N LEU A 133 -7.73 -20.92 -14.97
CA LEU A 133 -6.28 -21.04 -14.81
C LEU A 133 -5.83 -20.76 -13.36
N PHE A 134 -6.50 -19.83 -12.69
CA PHE A 134 -6.22 -19.48 -11.31
C PHE A 134 -7.34 -19.98 -10.40
N GLN A 135 -6.97 -20.69 -9.34
CA GLN A 135 -7.86 -21.06 -8.27
C GLN A 135 -7.49 -20.27 -7.01
N ASP A 136 -8.51 -19.81 -6.29
CA ASP A 136 -8.33 -19.14 -5.02
C ASP A 136 -7.99 -20.20 -3.96
N LYS A 137 -6.79 -20.10 -3.37
CA LYS A 137 -6.32 -20.96 -2.29
C LYS A 137 -6.25 -20.14 -1.00
N ALA A 138 -7.06 -20.53 -0.02
CA ALA A 138 -7.00 -19.97 1.32
C ALA A 138 -5.88 -20.66 2.11
N THR A 139 -4.98 -19.86 2.68
CA THR A 139 -3.93 -20.34 3.59
C THR A 139 -4.00 -19.56 4.89
N ASP A 140 -3.99 -20.27 6.01
CA ASP A 140 -3.95 -19.66 7.33
C ASP A 140 -2.51 -19.43 7.76
N VAL A 141 -2.19 -18.20 8.09
CA VAL A 141 -0.85 -17.77 8.51
C VAL A 141 -0.95 -17.07 9.85
N GLU A 142 -0.18 -17.57 10.82
CA GLU A 142 -0.06 -16.99 12.15
C GLU A 142 1.01 -15.88 12.15
N TYR A 143 0.62 -14.70 12.60
CA TYR A 143 1.49 -13.53 12.72
C TYR A 143 1.59 -13.07 14.17
N LEU A 144 2.80 -12.69 14.56
CA LEU A 144 3.09 -12.04 15.83
C LEU A 144 2.98 -10.52 15.66
N LEU A 145 2.28 -9.86 16.58
CA LEU A 145 2.18 -8.41 16.60
C LEU A 145 3.39 -7.80 17.32
N LYS A 146 3.76 -6.59 16.90
CA LYS A 146 4.72 -5.75 17.62
C LYS A 146 4.07 -5.24 18.92
N ASP A 147 4.87 -4.95 19.95
CA ASP A 147 4.33 -4.41 21.20
C ASP A 147 3.67 -3.04 21.05
N ASP A 148 4.18 -2.24 20.13
CA ASP A 148 3.67 -0.95 19.71
C ASP A 148 3.11 -1.09 18.28
N VAL A 149 2.05 -1.91 18.18
CA VAL A 149 1.29 -2.10 16.95
C VAL A 149 0.23 -1.01 16.83
N LYS A 150 0.15 -0.40 15.65
CA LYS A 150 -0.85 0.63 15.37
C LYS A 150 -2.09 -0.01 14.78
N ILE A 151 -3.20 0.04 15.50
CA ILE A 151 -4.48 -0.48 15.02
C ILE A 151 -5.32 0.69 14.54
N ARG A 152 -5.85 0.55 13.32
CA ARG A 152 -6.62 1.59 12.66
C ARG A 152 -7.87 1.02 12.00
N GLN A 153 -8.91 1.83 11.92
CA GLN A 153 -10.13 1.51 11.20
C GLN A 153 -10.23 2.37 9.95
N ALA A 154 -10.63 1.78 8.82
CA ALA A 154 -10.80 2.51 7.57
C ALA A 154 -11.95 3.52 7.66
N ASN A 155 -13.04 3.11 8.32
CA ASN A 155 -14.23 3.92 8.52
C ASN A 155 -14.20 4.61 9.89
N PRO A 156 -14.77 5.83 10.01
CA PRO A 156 -14.88 6.50 11.30
C PRO A 156 -15.83 5.73 12.22
N PRO A 157 -15.63 5.81 13.54
CA PRO A 157 -16.58 5.25 14.51
C PRO A 157 -17.96 5.88 14.31
N GLU A 158 -19.02 5.12 14.56
CA GLU A 158 -20.38 5.63 14.46
C GLU A 158 -20.72 6.42 15.74
N ALA A 159 -21.12 7.68 15.58
CA ALA A 159 -21.68 8.49 16.66
C ALA A 159 -23.10 8.90 16.32
N PHE A 160 -23.95 9.02 17.33
CA PHE A 160 -25.31 9.53 17.19
C PHE A 160 -25.37 10.98 17.68
N ASP A 161 -26.17 11.82 17.01
CA ASP A 161 -26.51 13.15 17.50
C ASP A 161 -27.49 13.05 18.69
N ASP A 162 -27.74 14.16 19.39
CA ASP A 162 -28.69 14.23 20.52
C ASP A 162 -30.14 13.84 20.13
N LYS A 163 -30.40 13.67 18.83
CA LYS A 163 -31.69 13.29 18.26
C LYS A 163 -31.71 11.83 17.81
N GLY A 164 -30.68 11.05 18.13
CA GLY A 164 -30.56 9.63 17.78
C GLY A 164 -30.30 9.36 16.30
N ARG A 165 -29.88 10.36 15.51
CA ARG A 165 -29.54 10.21 14.09
C ARG A 165 -28.04 10.00 13.95
N LEU A 166 -27.64 9.21 12.95
CA LEU A 166 -26.23 8.98 12.64
C LEU A 166 -25.54 10.32 12.34
N LYS A 167 -24.55 10.68 13.16
CA LYS A 167 -23.78 11.91 13.04
C LYS A 167 -22.96 11.85 11.74
N LYS A 168 -23.23 12.77 10.82
CA LYS A 168 -22.38 12.98 9.64
C LYS A 168 -21.21 13.86 10.04
N TYR A 169 -20.02 13.29 10.08
CA TYR A 169 -18.80 14.05 10.39
C TYR A 169 -18.49 15.06 9.29
N THR A 170 -18.17 16.27 9.72
CA THR A 170 -17.59 17.30 8.84
C THR A 170 -16.12 17.01 8.55
N ALA A 171 -15.56 17.60 7.50
CA ALA A 171 -14.14 17.37 7.14
C ALA A 171 -13.16 17.77 8.26
N LYS A 172 -13.50 18.77 9.08
CA LYS A 172 -12.70 19.20 10.23
C LYS A 172 -12.71 18.15 11.34
N GLU A 173 -13.89 17.64 11.68
CA GLU A 173 -14.04 16.56 12.67
C GLU A 173 -13.33 15.28 12.20
N LEU A 174 -13.41 14.91 10.91
CA LEU A 174 -12.69 13.75 10.38
C LEU A 174 -11.15 13.90 10.49
N GLN A 175 -10.63 15.13 10.37
CA GLN A 175 -9.19 15.39 10.54
C GLN A 175 -8.78 15.33 12.02
N GLU A 176 -9.62 15.82 12.92
CA GLU A 176 -9.42 15.72 14.36
C GLU A 176 -9.47 14.26 14.83
N LEU A 177 -10.43 13.47 14.32
CA LEU A 177 -10.57 12.05 14.64
C LEU A 177 -9.40 11.20 14.14
N LYS A 178 -8.73 11.58 13.05
CA LYS A 178 -7.49 10.90 12.60
C LYS A 178 -6.32 11.12 13.57
N GLY A 179 -6.41 12.13 14.42
CA GLY A 179 -5.43 12.47 15.45
C GLY A 179 -4.13 13.05 14.89
N SER A 180 -3.09 13.05 15.73
CA SER A 180 -1.77 13.63 15.44
C SER A 180 -1.01 12.93 14.30
N GLU A 181 -1.39 11.70 13.96
CA GLU A 181 -0.72 10.88 12.95
C GLU A 181 -1.36 11.03 11.55
N LYS A 182 -1.38 12.27 11.05
CA LYS A 182 -2.04 12.65 9.79
C LYS A 182 -1.54 11.91 8.53
N GLY A 183 -0.37 11.29 8.59
CA GLY A 183 0.22 10.54 7.47
C GLY A 183 -0.29 9.09 7.34
N LEU A 184 -0.97 8.55 8.35
CA LEU A 184 -1.44 7.17 8.33
C LEU A 184 -2.91 7.09 7.89
N LYS A 185 -3.22 6.06 7.12
CA LYS A 185 -4.57 5.81 6.61
C LYS A 185 -5.45 5.24 7.72
N GLY A 186 -6.70 5.73 7.81
CA GLY A 186 -7.68 5.30 8.80
C GLY A 186 -7.64 6.06 10.13
N PHE A 187 -8.62 5.77 10.97
CA PHE A 187 -8.83 6.33 12.31
C PHE A 187 -8.18 5.42 13.36
N PRO A 188 -7.65 5.95 14.46
CA PRO A 188 -7.12 5.11 15.54
C PRO A 188 -8.20 4.20 16.10
N ALA A 189 -7.85 2.96 16.40
CA ALA A 189 -8.72 1.98 17.04
C ALA A 189 -7.93 1.18 18.07
N ASP A 190 -8.64 0.61 19.04
CA ASP A 190 -8.03 -0.19 20.10
C ASP A 190 -7.88 -1.66 19.68
N PHE A 191 -7.09 -2.41 20.46
CA PHE A 191 -6.92 -3.84 20.23
C PHE A 191 -8.24 -4.62 20.33
N GLY A 192 -9.13 -4.21 21.23
CA GLY A 192 -10.47 -4.82 21.37
C GLY A 192 -11.38 -4.64 20.16
N SER A 193 -11.02 -3.76 19.20
CA SER A 193 -11.76 -3.62 17.94
C SER A 193 -11.43 -4.73 16.93
N LEU A 194 -10.34 -5.49 17.14
CA LEU A 194 -9.99 -6.64 16.32
C LEU A 194 -10.88 -7.82 16.69
N THR A 195 -11.72 -8.23 15.75
CA THR A 195 -12.61 -9.39 15.92
C THR A 195 -12.40 -10.38 14.79
N ALA A 196 -12.75 -11.64 15.05
CA ALA A 196 -12.75 -12.65 14.00
C ALA A 196 -13.70 -12.26 12.86
N GLN A 197 -13.41 -12.74 11.65
CA GLN A 197 -14.15 -12.46 10.42
C GLN A 197 -14.09 -11.00 9.94
N GLN A 198 -13.15 -10.20 10.44
CA GLN A 198 -12.85 -8.89 9.87
C GLN A 198 -11.88 -9.00 8.70
N LEU A 199 -12.15 -8.23 7.64
CA LEU A 199 -11.22 -7.99 6.55
C LEU A 199 -10.21 -6.93 7.02
N VAL A 200 -8.93 -7.29 7.04
CA VAL A 200 -7.86 -6.40 7.50
C VAL A 200 -6.70 -6.35 6.52
N THR A 201 -6.09 -5.17 6.41
CA THR A 201 -4.79 -5.00 5.76
C THR A 201 -3.70 -4.86 6.82
N VAL A 202 -2.72 -5.75 6.77
CA VAL A 202 -1.64 -5.87 7.73
C VAL A 202 -0.35 -5.41 7.10
N SER A 203 0.35 -4.47 7.75
CA SER A 203 1.68 -4.03 7.35
C SER A 203 2.72 -4.75 8.19
N LEU A 204 3.59 -5.48 7.51
CA LEU A 204 4.66 -6.26 8.10
C LEU A 204 5.94 -5.43 8.20
N ALA A 205 6.76 -5.70 9.21
CA ALA A 205 8.09 -5.13 9.33
C ALA A 205 9.07 -6.12 9.98
N TYR A 206 10.34 -6.03 9.61
CA TYR A 206 11.44 -6.75 10.24
C TYR A 206 12.20 -5.84 11.19
N LYS A 207 12.69 -6.40 12.29
CA LYS A 207 13.64 -5.70 13.17
C LYS A 207 14.96 -5.53 12.41
N ALA A 208 15.43 -4.30 12.24
CA ALA A 208 16.68 -4.00 11.55
C ALA A 208 17.86 -4.32 12.47
N GLU A 209 18.11 -5.60 12.67
CA GLU A 209 19.43 -6.05 13.06
C GLU A 209 20.31 -6.00 11.81
N LYS A 210 21.53 -5.45 11.94
CA LYS A 210 22.47 -5.24 10.83
C LYS A 210 22.53 -6.51 9.97
N LYS A 211 21.95 -6.47 8.76
CA LYS A 211 21.91 -7.56 7.76
C LYS A 211 22.12 -8.95 8.38
N ALA A 212 21.07 -9.53 8.96
CA ALA A 212 21.11 -10.94 9.30
C ALA A 212 21.45 -11.75 8.03
N PRO A 213 22.46 -12.65 8.06
CA PRO A 213 22.75 -13.52 6.93
C PRO A 213 21.54 -14.40 6.62
N PRO A 214 21.36 -14.87 5.36
CA PRO A 214 20.23 -15.71 5.00
C PRO A 214 20.16 -16.93 5.93
N PRO A 215 18.95 -17.36 6.35
CA PRO A 215 18.80 -18.45 7.29
C PRO A 215 19.47 -19.70 6.73
N LYS A 216 20.45 -20.23 7.48
CA LYS A 216 21.00 -21.57 7.22
C LYS A 216 19.87 -22.58 7.45
N LYS A 217 19.87 -23.65 6.67
CA LYS A 217 18.80 -24.67 6.63
C LYS A 217 18.54 -25.38 7.99
N ASP A 218 19.42 -25.16 8.97
CA ASP A 218 19.44 -25.79 10.29
C ASP A 218 19.40 -24.77 11.45
N ALA A 219 18.76 -23.60 11.28
CA ALA A 219 18.60 -22.65 12.38
C ALA A 219 17.60 -23.15 13.43
N ASP A 220 17.95 -23.04 14.72
CA ASP A 220 17.07 -23.42 15.83
C ASP A 220 15.68 -22.76 15.70
N PRO A 221 14.59 -23.48 15.99
CA PRO A 221 13.21 -23.01 15.76
C PRO A 221 12.88 -21.73 16.55
N ILE A 222 13.63 -21.41 17.60
CA ILE A 222 13.50 -20.19 18.40
C ILE A 222 14.05 -18.98 17.63
N VAL A 223 15.26 -19.09 17.07
CA VAL A 223 15.90 -18.03 16.28
C VAL A 223 15.11 -17.75 15.00
N ALA A 224 14.53 -18.79 14.40
CA ALA A 224 13.67 -18.67 13.23
C ALA A 224 12.36 -17.90 13.53
N ARG A 225 11.86 -17.88 14.76
CA ARG A 225 10.66 -17.10 15.15
C ARG A 225 10.96 -15.61 15.33
N GLU A 226 12.13 -15.27 15.84
CA GLU A 226 12.52 -13.87 16.05
C GLU A 226 12.79 -13.12 14.74
N LEU A 227 13.31 -13.82 13.72
CA LEU A 227 13.57 -13.27 12.40
C LEU A 227 12.31 -13.11 11.52
N ARG A 228 11.15 -13.64 11.96
CA ARG A 228 9.89 -13.48 11.21
C ARG A 228 9.45 -12.02 11.20
N PRO A 229 8.77 -11.58 10.12
CA PRO A 229 8.20 -10.26 10.11
C PRO A 229 7.13 -10.16 11.20
N ARG A 230 7.16 -9.07 11.97
CA ARG A 230 6.11 -8.75 12.93
C ARG A 230 5.15 -7.74 12.32
N VAL A 231 3.92 -7.75 12.82
CA VAL A 231 2.91 -6.79 12.40
C VAL A 231 3.17 -5.45 13.08
N ALA A 232 3.41 -4.43 12.26
CA ALA A 232 3.61 -3.06 12.75
C ALA A 232 2.32 -2.22 12.71
N MET A 233 1.41 -2.52 11.77
CA MET A 233 0.13 -1.81 11.64
C MET A 233 -0.95 -2.75 11.12
N VAL A 234 -2.15 -2.65 11.70
CA VAL A 234 -3.36 -3.34 11.25
C VAL A 234 -4.39 -2.29 10.86
N MET A 235 -4.95 -2.41 9.67
CA MET A 235 -6.03 -1.56 9.19
C MET A 235 -7.28 -2.40 8.96
N ILE A 236 -8.33 -2.13 9.73
CA ILE A 236 -9.62 -2.80 9.64
C ILE A 236 -10.41 -2.17 8.49
N LEU A 237 -10.67 -2.96 7.45
CA LEU A 237 -11.44 -2.51 6.29
C LEU A 237 -12.96 -2.70 6.51
N GLY A 238 -13.36 -3.74 7.22
CA GLY A 238 -14.76 -4.02 7.55
C GLY A 238 -14.95 -5.42 8.11
N ALA A 239 -16.18 -5.73 8.53
CA ALA A 239 -16.58 -7.08 8.93
C ALA A 239 -17.15 -7.84 7.73
N ILE A 240 -16.81 -9.12 7.60
CA ILE A 240 -17.41 -10.03 6.63
C ILE A 240 -18.45 -10.85 7.38
N GLU A 241 -19.72 -10.54 7.16
CA GLU A 241 -20.80 -11.41 7.63
C GLU A 241 -20.82 -12.66 6.75
N ASN A 242 -20.42 -13.80 7.31
CA ASN A 242 -20.71 -15.08 6.69
C ASN A 242 -22.22 -15.29 6.78
N LYS A 243 -22.94 -15.01 5.69
CA LYS A 243 -24.31 -15.51 5.51
C LYS A 243 -24.24 -17.04 5.59
N LYS A 244 -24.63 -17.59 6.74
CA LYS A 244 -24.85 -19.02 6.91
C LYS A 244 -26.00 -19.50 6.04
#